data_AF-A0A6J4MHB2-F1
#
_entry.id   AF-A0A6J4MHB2-F1
#
_cell.length_a   1.000
_cell.length_b   1.000
_cell.length_c   1.000
_cell.angle_alpha   90.00
_cell.angle_beta   90.00
_cell.angle_gamma   90.00
#
_symmetry.space_group_name_H-M   'P 1'
#
loop_
_entity.id
_entity.type
_entity.pdbx_description
1 polymer ?
#
loop_
_entity_poly.entity_id
_entity_poly.type
_entity_poly.pdbx_seq_one_letter_code
_entity_poly.pdbx_strand_id
1 'polypeptide(L)'
;MPFELVHGESLVACAAWALSRSGVTPVDSGLPWSELVALLEETGDVLVLHDVLCPMTPPAFIAACVERALDTGVAVVATRPVTDTVKVVTDGFVGETVDRDGLHAVASPLVLPAAAAAALAAVPHDVVRAVARLTAAGHQVERLAAPPEARRVTSVAALRVLEALTTPG
;
A
#
# COMPACT_ATOMS: atom_id res chain seq x y z
N MET A 1 -14.51 1.31 -11.11
CA MET A 1 -13.19 1.58 -10.48
C MET A 1 -12.32 0.31 -10.38
N PRO A 2 -12.50 -0.69 -9.48
CA PRO A 2 -11.59 -1.86 -9.46
C PRO A 2 -11.59 -2.69 -10.76
N PHE A 3 -12.72 -2.70 -11.46
CA PHE A 3 -12.90 -3.39 -12.74
C PHE A 3 -12.68 -2.50 -13.97
N GLU A 4 -12.23 -1.25 -13.79
CA GLU A 4 -11.76 -0.45 -14.92
C GLU A 4 -10.53 -1.12 -15.53
N LEU A 5 -10.27 -0.82 -16.80
CA LEU A 5 -9.18 -1.43 -17.54
C LEU A 5 -7.98 -0.47 -17.61
N VAL A 6 -6.79 -1.01 -17.40
CA VAL A 6 -5.50 -0.39 -17.72
C VAL A 6 -4.81 -1.34 -18.69
N HIS A 7 -4.46 -0.86 -19.89
CA HIS A 7 -3.89 -1.71 -20.97
C HIS A 7 -4.73 -2.94 -21.33
N GLY A 8 -6.06 -2.84 -21.19
CA GLY A 8 -7.00 -3.92 -21.50
C GLY A 8 -7.25 -4.92 -20.36
N GLU A 9 -6.53 -4.81 -19.24
CA GLU A 9 -6.66 -5.69 -18.08
C GLU A 9 -7.30 -4.95 -16.89
N SER A 10 -8.10 -5.66 -16.09
CA SER A 10 -8.74 -5.04 -14.92
C SER A 10 -7.71 -4.62 -13.88
N LEU A 11 -7.96 -3.53 -13.14
CA LEU A 11 -7.03 -3.05 -12.11
C LEU A 11 -6.71 -4.15 -11.08
N VAL A 12 -7.71 -4.94 -10.70
CA VAL A 12 -7.55 -6.10 -9.80
C VAL A 12 -6.62 -7.16 -10.41
N ALA A 13 -6.80 -7.49 -11.69
CA ALA A 13 -5.94 -8.47 -12.38
C ALA A 13 -4.48 -7.98 -12.45
N CYS A 14 -4.26 -6.71 -12.78
CA CYS A 14 -2.93 -6.10 -12.80
C CYS A 14 -2.26 -6.14 -11.42
N ALA A 15 -3.00 -5.76 -10.37
CA ALA A 15 -2.49 -5.82 -9.00
C ALA A 15 -2.14 -7.24 -8.55
N ALA A 16 -3.02 -8.22 -8.85
CA ALA A 16 -2.78 -9.62 -8.53
C ALA A 16 -1.57 -10.18 -9.30
N TRP A 17 -1.42 -9.80 -10.57
CA TRP A 17 -0.25 -10.18 -11.38
C TRP A 17 1.03 -9.59 -10.80
N ALA A 18 1.02 -8.31 -10.38
CA ALA A 18 2.18 -7.67 -9.78
C ALA A 18 2.63 -8.37 -8.49
N LEU A 19 1.68 -8.74 -7.62
CA LEU A 19 1.95 -9.53 -6.41
C LEU A 19 2.56 -10.89 -6.75
N SER A 20 1.96 -11.64 -7.68
CA SER A 20 2.50 -12.94 -8.11
C SER A 20 3.92 -12.82 -8.67
N ARG A 21 4.20 -11.80 -9.49
CA ARG A 21 5.52 -11.54 -10.07
C ARG A 21 6.56 -11.06 -9.05
N SER A 22 6.13 -10.59 -7.88
CA SER A 22 7.00 -10.18 -6.78
C SER A 22 7.39 -11.33 -5.85
N GLY A 23 6.89 -12.55 -6.09
CA GLY A 23 7.13 -13.71 -5.23
C GLY A 23 6.19 -13.81 -4.04
N VAL A 24 5.16 -12.96 -3.95
CA VAL A 24 4.15 -13.00 -2.89
C VAL A 24 3.14 -14.11 -3.19
N THR A 25 2.94 -15.00 -2.21
CA THR A 25 1.93 -16.05 -2.29
C THR A 25 0.59 -15.55 -1.75
N PRO A 26 -0.53 -15.79 -2.46
CA PRO A 26 -1.86 -15.46 -1.95
C PRO A 26 -2.18 -16.24 -0.67
N VAL A 27 -2.76 -15.56 0.31
CA VAL A 27 -3.33 -16.18 1.52
C VAL A 27 -4.83 -16.40 1.30
N ASP A 28 -5.34 -17.52 1.80
CA ASP A 28 -6.77 -17.79 1.78
C ASP A 28 -7.53 -16.82 2.70
N SER A 29 -8.52 -16.13 2.12
CA SER A 29 -9.43 -15.24 2.84
C SER A 29 -10.25 -15.92 3.95
N GLY A 30 -10.37 -17.25 3.93
CA GLY A 30 -11.05 -18.04 4.95
C GLY A 30 -10.22 -18.31 6.21
N LEU A 31 -8.90 -18.07 6.17
CA LEU A 31 -8.02 -18.29 7.31
C LEU A 31 -8.32 -17.25 8.41
N PRO A 32 -8.67 -17.66 9.64
CA PRO A 32 -8.88 -16.73 10.74
C PRO A 32 -7.63 -15.87 10.97
N TRP A 33 -7.83 -14.58 11.26
CA TRP A 33 -6.72 -13.63 11.42
C TRP A 33 -5.68 -14.10 12.46
N SER A 34 -6.13 -14.64 13.59
CA SER A 34 -5.24 -15.17 14.63
C SER A 34 -4.39 -16.35 14.14
N GLU A 35 -4.93 -17.20 13.26
CA GLU A 35 -4.19 -18.32 12.69
C GLU A 35 -3.17 -17.84 11.65
N LEU A 36 -3.52 -16.82 10.85
CA LEU A 36 -2.57 -16.17 9.94
C LEU A 36 -1.42 -15.54 10.73
N VAL A 37 -1.71 -14.80 11.81
CA VAL A 37 -0.66 -14.21 12.65
C VAL A 37 0.24 -15.30 13.24
N ALA A 38 -0.32 -16.38 13.78
CA ALA A 38 0.45 -17.50 14.32
C ALA A 38 1.34 -18.16 13.25
N LEU A 39 0.84 -18.30 12.02
CA LEU A 39 1.63 -18.81 10.90
C LEU A 39 2.82 -17.90 10.57
N LEU A 40 2.61 -16.57 10.53
CA LEU A 40 3.70 -15.61 10.30
C LEU A 40 4.75 -15.66 11.42
N GLU A 41 4.32 -15.85 12.68
CA GLU A 41 5.23 -16.01 13.83
C GLU A 41 6.05 -17.31 13.72
N GLU A 42 5.44 -18.40 13.26
CA GLU A 42 6.09 -19.70 13.09
C GLU A 42 7.10 -19.70 11.94
N THR A 43 6.74 -19.14 10.78
CA THR A 43 7.59 -19.19 9.58
C THR A 43 8.60 -18.04 9.51
N GLY A 44 8.35 -16.94 10.24
CA GLY A 44 9.10 -15.70 10.09
C GLY A 44 8.76 -14.92 8.81
N ASP A 45 7.68 -15.29 8.13
CA ASP A 45 7.20 -14.59 6.94
C ASP A 45 6.56 -13.23 7.29
N VAL A 46 6.33 -12.44 6.24
CA VAL A 46 5.63 -11.15 6.31
C VAL A 46 4.34 -11.18 5.51
N LEU A 47 3.33 -10.43 5.96
CA LEU A 47 2.08 -10.25 5.24
C LEU A 47 2.13 -9.02 4.35
N VAL A 48 1.73 -9.15 3.08
CA VAL A 48 1.61 -8.03 2.14
C VAL A 48 0.15 -7.63 1.97
N LEU A 49 -0.16 -6.38 2.28
CA LEU A 49 -1.44 -5.73 2.02
C LEU A 49 -1.28 -4.75 0.86
N HIS A 50 -2.07 -4.93 -0.19
CA HIS A 50 -1.94 -4.14 -1.41
C HIS A 50 -3.31 -3.61 -1.89
N ASP A 51 -3.42 -2.31 -2.10
CA ASP A 51 -4.61 -1.71 -2.70
C ASP A 51 -4.64 -2.00 -4.20
N VAL A 52 -5.68 -2.68 -4.68
CA VAL A 52 -5.91 -2.99 -6.09
C VAL A 52 -6.03 -1.74 -6.96
N LEU A 53 -6.32 -0.58 -6.37
CA LEU A 53 -6.30 0.71 -7.06
C LEU A 53 -4.89 1.26 -7.25
N CYS A 54 -3.82 0.60 -6.80
CA CYS A 54 -2.42 0.83 -7.22
C CYS A 54 -1.97 -0.30 -8.19
N PRO A 55 -2.62 -0.46 -9.35
CA PRO A 55 -2.59 -1.70 -10.14
C PRO A 55 -1.26 -1.96 -10.85
N MET A 56 -0.50 -0.89 -11.14
CA MET A 56 0.76 -0.98 -11.90
C MET A 56 1.99 -0.83 -11.00
N THR A 57 1.84 -1.09 -9.70
CA THR A 57 2.98 -1.09 -8.78
C THR A 57 4.01 -2.11 -9.25
N PRO A 58 5.28 -1.72 -9.52
CA PRO A 58 6.25 -2.64 -10.10
C PRO A 58 6.52 -3.84 -9.18
N PRO A 59 6.56 -5.09 -9.70
CA PRO A 59 6.83 -6.27 -8.88
C PRO A 59 8.15 -6.19 -8.11
N ALA A 60 9.19 -5.63 -8.72
CA ALA A 60 10.49 -5.43 -8.08
C ALA A 60 10.42 -4.45 -6.89
N PHE A 61 9.53 -3.45 -6.94
CA PHE A 61 9.32 -2.55 -5.82
C PHE A 61 8.57 -3.24 -4.67
N ILE A 62 7.58 -4.08 -4.98
CA ILE A 62 6.89 -4.91 -3.97
C ILE A 62 7.89 -5.85 -3.29
N ALA A 63 8.73 -6.54 -4.06
CA ALA A 63 9.77 -7.41 -3.54
C ALA A 63 10.75 -6.66 -2.63
N ALA A 64 11.20 -5.46 -3.04
CA ALA A 64 12.07 -4.62 -2.20
C ALA A 64 11.40 -4.21 -0.87
N CYS A 65 10.09 -3.92 -0.86
CA CYS A 65 9.36 -3.67 0.39
C CYS A 65 9.31 -4.92 1.28
N VAL A 66 9.16 -6.11 0.69
CA VAL A 66 9.15 -7.40 1.40
C VAL A 66 10.52 -7.70 2.01
N GLU A 67 11.58 -7.65 1.20
CA GLU A 67 12.97 -7.83 1.63
C GLU A 67 13.30 -6.87 2.78
N ARG A 68 12.91 -5.59 2.65
CA ARG A 68 13.15 -4.59 3.70
C ARG A 68 12.45 -4.92 5.03
N ALA A 69 11.21 -5.41 4.98
CA ALA A 69 10.46 -5.79 6.18
C ALA A 69 11.05 -7.05 6.83
N LEU A 70 11.50 -8.02 6.03
CA LEU A 70 12.19 -9.23 6.51
C LEU A 70 13.52 -8.87 7.18
N ASP A 71 14.33 -8.01 6.55
CA ASP A 71 15.65 -7.61 7.05
C ASP A 71 15.59 -6.82 8.37
N THR A 72 14.53 -6.02 8.55
CA THR A 72 14.43 -5.10 9.70
C THR A 72 13.50 -5.58 10.80
N GLY A 73 12.56 -6.48 10.49
CA GLY A 73 11.44 -6.79 11.37
C GLY A 73 10.49 -5.61 11.60
N VAL A 74 10.57 -4.55 10.79
CA VAL A 74 9.72 -3.34 10.88
C VAL A 74 8.70 -3.35 9.74
N ALA A 75 7.47 -2.88 10.02
CA ALA A 75 6.46 -2.72 9.00
C ALA A 75 6.91 -1.71 7.94
N VAL A 76 6.71 -1.99 6.66
CA VAL A 76 7.15 -1.15 5.54
C VAL A 76 5.94 -0.68 4.76
N VAL A 77 5.83 0.64 4.49
CA VAL A 77 4.77 1.19 3.66
C VAL A 77 5.29 2.05 2.53
N ALA A 78 4.73 1.86 1.34
CA ALA A 78 4.98 2.73 0.20
C ALA A 78 4.33 4.11 0.43
N THR A 79 5.08 5.18 0.16
CA THR A 79 4.56 6.55 0.28
C THR A 79 5.06 7.47 -0.83
N ARG A 80 4.37 8.59 -1.05
CA ARG A 80 4.80 9.66 -1.96
C ARG A 80 4.75 11.00 -1.25
N PRO A 81 5.73 11.90 -1.45
CA PRO A 81 5.67 13.23 -0.87
C PRO A 81 4.44 13.99 -1.39
N VAL A 82 3.83 14.79 -0.53
CA VAL A 82 2.75 15.71 -0.93
C VAL A 82 3.35 16.91 -1.65
N THR A 83 3.02 17.05 -2.93
CA THR A 83 3.55 18.12 -3.80
C THR A 83 2.66 19.34 -3.88
N ASP A 84 1.36 19.15 -3.66
CA ASP A 84 0.36 20.21 -3.79
C ASP A 84 0.24 21.01 -2.49
N THR A 85 -0.23 22.26 -2.58
CA THR A 85 -0.51 23.07 -1.39
C THR A 85 -1.69 22.46 -0.63
N VAL A 86 -1.51 22.17 0.66
CA VAL A 86 -2.56 21.61 1.51
C VAL A 86 -3.22 22.73 2.32
N LYS A 87 -4.55 22.77 2.29
CA LYS A 87 -5.36 23.77 2.98
C LYS A 87 -6.35 23.08 3.91
N VAL A 88 -6.53 23.62 5.11
CA VAL A 88 -7.66 23.26 5.97
C VAL A 88 -8.92 23.90 5.39
N VAL A 89 -9.99 23.12 5.22
CA VAL A 89 -11.29 23.62 4.75
C VAL A 89 -12.33 23.41 5.83
N THR A 90 -13.06 24.46 6.19
CA THR A 90 -14.11 24.44 7.21
C THR A 90 -15.30 25.26 6.69
N ASP A 91 -16.50 24.71 6.78
CA ASP A 91 -17.74 25.34 6.31
C ASP A 91 -17.69 25.82 4.85
N GLY A 92 -16.92 25.12 4.00
CA GLY A 92 -16.75 25.46 2.58
C GLY A 92 -15.74 26.57 2.29
N PHE A 93 -15.07 27.12 3.30
CA PHE A 93 -14.07 28.17 3.15
C PHE A 93 -12.65 27.62 3.27
N VAL A 94 -11.76 28.13 2.42
CA VAL A 94 -10.33 27.82 2.45
C VAL A 94 -9.66 28.57 3.60
N GLY A 95 -9.15 27.82 4.57
CA GLY A 95 -8.53 28.34 5.80
C GLY A 95 -6.99 28.31 5.75
N GLU A 96 -6.38 27.82 6.83
CA GLU A 96 -4.94 27.79 7.03
C GLU A 96 -4.22 26.90 6.00
N THR A 97 -2.97 27.25 5.66
CA THR A 97 -2.08 26.38 4.89
C THR A 97 -1.37 25.43 5.84
N VAL A 98 -1.48 24.12 5.60
CA VAL A 98 -0.68 23.14 6.32
C VAL A 98 0.71 23.12 5.70
N ASP A 99 1.75 23.20 6.52
CA ASP A 99 3.12 22.97 6.06
C ASP A 99 3.23 21.52 5.56
N ARG A 100 3.55 21.39 4.27
CA ARG A 100 3.60 20.09 3.60
C ARG A 100 4.97 19.43 3.68
N ASP A 101 5.96 20.11 4.26
CA ASP A 101 7.28 19.55 4.47
C ASP A 101 7.18 18.33 5.40
N GLY A 102 7.60 17.17 4.89
CA GLY A 102 7.46 15.89 5.60
C GLY A 102 6.06 15.25 5.52
N LEU A 103 5.09 15.84 4.81
CA LEU A 103 3.81 15.18 4.54
C LEU A 103 3.93 14.20 3.37
N HIS A 104 3.39 13.00 3.59
CA HIS A 104 3.41 11.92 2.62
C HIS A 104 2.01 11.33 2.44
N ALA A 105 1.63 11.09 1.19
CA ALA A 105 0.48 10.27 0.85
C ALA A 105 0.87 8.80 0.92
N VAL A 106 0.10 8.02 1.68
CA VAL A 106 0.24 6.56 1.74
C VAL A 106 -0.17 5.95 0.40
N ALA A 107 0.63 5.02 -0.09
CA ALA A 107 0.41 4.21 -1.29
C ALA A 107 0.37 2.72 -0.90
N SER A 108 0.65 1.82 -1.85
CA SER A 108 0.76 0.39 -1.60
C SER A 108 2.06 -0.17 -2.23
N PRO A 109 2.63 -1.24 -1.67
CA PRO A 109 2.10 -2.08 -0.58
C PRO A 109 2.35 -1.54 0.85
N LEU A 110 1.68 -2.15 1.82
CA LEU A 110 2.08 -2.22 3.22
C LEU A 110 2.50 -3.66 3.54
N VAL A 111 3.70 -3.83 4.08
CA VAL A 111 4.26 -5.13 4.46
C VAL A 111 4.35 -5.19 5.99
N LEU A 112 3.85 -6.29 6.57
CA LEU A 112 3.69 -6.47 8.00
C LEU A 112 4.45 -7.71 8.48
N PRO A 113 5.52 -7.53 9.27
CA PRO A 113 6.05 -8.58 10.12
C PRO A 113 5.01 -9.08 11.11
N ALA A 114 5.18 -10.30 11.62
CA ALA A 114 4.24 -10.96 12.51
C ALA A 114 3.81 -10.08 13.70
N ALA A 115 4.76 -9.42 14.36
CA ALA A 115 4.48 -8.52 15.48
C ALA A 115 3.60 -7.31 15.10
N ALA A 116 3.77 -6.77 13.89
CA ALA A 116 2.91 -5.69 13.40
C ALA A 116 1.52 -6.22 13.00
N ALA A 117 1.44 -7.41 12.40
CA ALA A 117 0.16 -8.05 12.10
C ALA A 117 -0.63 -8.36 13.38
N ALA A 118 0.03 -8.88 14.43
CA ALA A 118 -0.58 -9.16 15.74
C ALA A 118 -1.18 -7.92 16.42
N ALA A 119 -0.60 -6.74 16.18
CA ALA A 119 -1.12 -5.47 16.70
C ALA A 119 -2.45 -5.04 16.05
N LEU A 120 -2.80 -5.62 14.91
CA LEU A 120 -4.10 -5.45 14.28
C LEU A 120 -5.07 -6.50 14.83
N ALA A 121 -6.23 -6.08 15.32
CA ALA A 121 -7.24 -7.00 15.88
C ALA A 121 -7.92 -7.91 14.84
N ALA A 122 -7.84 -7.56 13.55
CA ALA A 122 -8.44 -8.30 12.44
C ALA A 122 -7.78 -7.86 11.12
N VAL A 123 -8.08 -8.58 10.03
CA VAL A 123 -7.70 -8.18 8.67
C VAL A 123 -8.11 -6.73 8.43
N PRO A 124 -7.18 -5.83 8.08
CA PRO A 124 -7.51 -4.44 7.81
C PRO A 124 -8.27 -4.29 6.48
N HIS A 125 -9.22 -3.36 6.45
CA HIS A 125 -9.99 -3.06 5.23
C HIS A 125 -9.17 -2.33 4.16
N ASP A 126 -8.21 -1.50 4.58
CA ASP A 126 -7.38 -0.69 3.70
C ASP A 126 -6.04 -0.38 4.37
N VAL A 127 -5.05 -0.04 3.53
CA VAL A 127 -3.68 0.24 3.97
C VAL A 127 -3.58 1.46 4.88
N VAL A 128 -4.35 2.53 4.61
CA VAL A 128 -4.28 3.78 5.37
C VAL A 128 -4.71 3.55 6.81
N ARG A 129 -5.84 2.84 7.01
CA ARG A 129 -6.35 2.49 8.33
C ARG A 129 -5.42 1.52 9.06
N ALA A 130 -4.77 0.59 8.36
CA ALA A 130 -3.77 -0.29 8.95
C ALA A 130 -2.58 0.52 9.51
N VAL A 131 -1.99 1.42 8.71
CA VAL A 131 -0.89 2.31 9.15
C VAL A 131 -1.31 3.16 10.34
N ALA A 132 -2.50 3.75 10.30
CA ALA A 132 -3.01 4.57 11.40
C ALA A 132 -3.15 3.77 12.71
N ARG A 133 -3.62 2.51 12.64
CA ARG A 133 -3.75 1.64 13.82
C ARG A 133 -2.38 1.23 14.37
N LEU A 134 -1.43 0.86 13.51
CA LEU A 134 -0.07 0.49 13.91
C LEU A 134 0.63 1.63 14.65
N THR A 135 0.60 2.83 14.05
CA THR A 135 1.23 4.01 14.65
C THR A 135 0.55 4.44 15.95
N ALA A 136 -0.78 4.38 16.03
CA ALA A 136 -1.52 4.62 17.28
C ALA A 136 -1.19 3.60 18.38
N ALA A 137 -0.87 2.36 18.01
CA ALA A 137 -0.40 1.31 18.91
C ALA A 137 1.10 1.42 19.25
N GLY A 138 1.81 2.44 18.74
CA GLY A 138 3.23 2.67 19.02
C GLY A 138 4.21 1.87 18.15
N HIS A 139 3.72 1.17 17.13
CA HIS A 139 4.59 0.46 16.19
C HIS A 139 5.29 1.43 15.24
N GLN A 140 6.57 1.16 14.97
CA GLN A 140 7.31 1.84 13.90
C GLN A 140 6.83 1.32 12.54
N VAL A 141 6.69 2.25 11.59
CA VAL A 141 6.39 1.94 10.18
C VAL A 141 7.40 2.69 9.32
N GLU A 142 8.28 1.95 8.67
CA GLU A 142 9.28 2.49 7.75
C GLU A 142 8.64 2.85 6.41
N ARG A 143 9.03 3.99 5.83
CA ARG A 143 8.54 4.41 4.51
C ARG A 143 9.52 4.06 3.39
N LEU A 144 9.00 3.51 2.31
CA LEU A 144 9.71 3.41 1.03
C LEU A 144 9.07 4.37 0.02
N ALA A 145 9.89 5.02 -0.80
CA ALA A 145 9.39 5.97 -1.80
C ALA A 145 8.76 5.20 -2.95
N ALA A 146 7.44 5.37 -3.13
CA ALA A 146 6.70 4.66 -4.16
C ALA A 146 7.05 5.23 -5.55
N PRO A 147 7.30 4.36 -6.55
CA PRO A 147 7.57 4.80 -7.90
C PRO A 147 6.29 5.39 -8.54
N PRO A 148 6.39 6.20 -9.61
CA PRO A 148 5.23 6.84 -10.25
C PRO A 148 4.11 5.87 -10.66
N GLU A 149 4.45 4.64 -11.03
CA GLU A 149 3.58 3.55 -11.46
C GLU A 149 2.76 2.96 -10.30
N ALA A 150 3.21 3.15 -9.05
CA ALA A 150 2.45 2.78 -7.85
C ALA A 150 1.33 3.80 -7.51
N ARG A 151 0.98 4.68 -8.46
CA ARG A 151 -0.08 5.67 -8.29
C ARG A 151 -1.44 4.98 -8.10
N ARG A 152 -2.16 5.45 -7.09
CA ARG A 152 -3.56 5.09 -6.87
C ARG A 152 -4.47 5.71 -7.93
N VAL A 153 -5.34 4.91 -8.54
CA VAL A 153 -6.39 5.32 -9.47
C VAL A 153 -7.61 5.77 -8.67
N THR A 154 -7.90 7.06 -8.68
CA THR A 154 -9.07 7.66 -7.98
C THR A 154 -10.10 8.26 -8.93
N SER A 155 -9.79 8.30 -10.23
CA SER A 155 -10.67 8.81 -11.28
C SER A 155 -10.22 8.28 -12.65
N VAL A 156 -11.08 8.46 -13.67
CA VAL A 156 -10.74 8.16 -15.07
C VAL A 156 -9.53 8.97 -15.55
N ALA A 157 -9.39 10.23 -15.10
CA ALA A 157 -8.23 11.04 -15.44
C ALA A 157 -6.93 10.48 -14.83
N ALA A 158 -6.98 10.01 -13.57
CA ALA A 158 -5.84 9.36 -12.92
C ALA A 158 -5.44 8.06 -13.62
N LEU A 159 -6.43 7.31 -14.14
CA LEU A 159 -6.21 6.09 -14.93
C LEU A 159 -5.44 6.39 -16.22
N ARG A 160 -5.86 7.40 -16.99
CA ARG A 160 -5.15 7.81 -18.22
C ARG A 160 -3.70 8.23 -17.98
N VAL A 161 -3.45 8.92 -16.87
CA VAL A 161 -2.08 9.26 -16.46
C VAL A 161 -1.29 8.00 -16.17
N LEU A 162 -1.88 7.04 -15.47
CA LEU A 162 -1.22 5.77 -15.17
C LEU A 162 -0.90 4.95 -16.43
N GLU A 163 -1.84 4.88 -17.37
CA GLU A 163 -1.63 4.25 -18.69
C GLU A 163 -0.44 4.89 -19.41
N ALA A 164 -0.38 6.22 -19.49
CA ALA A 164 0.72 6.93 -20.13
C ALA A 164 2.08 6.67 -19.45
N LEU A 165 2.12 6.59 -18.12
CA LEU A 165 3.34 6.28 -17.36
C LEU A 165 3.84 4.85 -17.55
N THR A 166 2.96 3.93 -17.93
CA THR A 166 3.24 2.49 -17.94
C THR A 166 3.16 1.87 -19.33
N THR A 167 2.97 2.70 -20.36
CA THR A 167 3.08 2.28 -21.75
C THR A 167 4.56 2.01 -22.05
N PRO A 168 4.94 0.81 -22.52
CA PRO A 168 6.30 0.53 -22.95
C PRO A 168 6.71 1.49 -24.07
N GLY A 169 7.91 2.07 -23.96
CA GLY A 169 8.51 2.93 -24.99
C GLY A 169 9.07 2.15 -26.18
#